data_AF-A0A699X1H2-F1
#
_entry.id   AF-A0A699X1H2-F1
#
_cell.length_a   1.000
_cell.length_b   1.000
_cell.length_c   1.000
_cell.angle_alpha   90.00
_cell.angle_beta   90.00
_cell.angle_gamma   90.00
#
_symmetry.space_group_name_H-M   'P 1'
#
loop_
_entity.id
_entity.type
_entity.pdbx_description
1 polymer ?
#
loop_
_entity_poly.entity_id
_entity_poly.type
_entity_poly.pdbx_seq_one_letter_code
_entity_poly.pdbx_strand_id
1 'polypeptide(L)'
;ALSHPEKRFKSVHVAGTNGKGSSSHLLAAVLQSAGYKVGLYTSPHLREFTERIRVNGQELAPDYLVRWVADHRYLFDEIQPSFFEMCVALAFDYFAAEQVDVAVVEVGLGG
;
A
#
# COMPACT_ATOMS: atom_id res chain seq x y z
N ALA A 1 15.00 -8.86 -0.64
CA ALA A 1 15.03 -8.20 0.68
C ALA A 1 13.81 -8.56 1.53
N LEU A 2 12.57 -8.34 1.05
CA LEU A 2 11.34 -8.57 1.85
C LEU A 2 10.61 -9.91 1.59
N SER A 3 11.27 -10.88 0.94
CA SER A 3 10.70 -12.21 0.68
C SER A 3 9.39 -12.23 -0.14
N HIS A 4 9.31 -11.38 -1.18
CA HIS A 4 8.18 -11.34 -2.14
C HIS A 4 6.78 -11.18 -1.52
N PRO A 5 6.54 -10.13 -0.70
CA PRO A 5 5.25 -9.94 -0.04
C PRO A 5 4.09 -9.76 -1.04
N GLU A 6 4.36 -9.22 -2.23
CA GLU A 6 3.39 -9.02 -3.31
C GLU A 6 2.75 -10.30 -3.83
N LYS A 7 3.37 -11.47 -3.56
CA LYS A 7 2.85 -12.78 -3.98
C LYS A 7 1.92 -13.41 -2.95
N ARG A 8 1.75 -12.80 -1.76
CA ARG A 8 0.96 -13.33 -0.65
C ARG A 8 -0.52 -12.94 -0.69
N PHE A 9 -0.92 -12.07 -1.62
CA PHE A 9 -2.29 -11.59 -1.80
C PHE A 9 -2.63 -11.41 -3.29
N LYS A 10 -3.91 -11.26 -3.64
CA LYS A 10 -4.33 -10.88 -5.00
C LYS A 10 -4.27 -9.36 -5.16
N SER A 11 -4.08 -8.87 -6.38
CA SER A 11 -3.98 -7.43 -6.61
C SER A 11 -4.80 -6.95 -7.79
N VAL A 12 -5.33 -5.74 -7.66
CA VAL A 12 -5.85 -4.93 -8.76
C VAL A 12 -4.97 -3.71 -8.91
N HIS A 13 -4.32 -3.56 -10.05
CA HIS A 13 -3.41 -2.45 -10.32
C HIS A 13 -4.12 -1.38 -11.16
N VAL A 14 -4.20 -0.16 -10.63
CA VAL A 14 -4.98 0.93 -11.21
C VAL A 14 -4.04 2.00 -11.76
N ALA A 15 -3.88 2.01 -13.09
CA ALA A 15 -3.11 3.01 -13.84
C ALA A 15 -4.03 4.01 -14.56
N GLY A 16 -3.46 5.15 -14.96
CA GLY A 16 -4.18 6.17 -15.75
C GLY A 16 -3.80 7.61 -15.39
N THR A 17 -4.18 8.55 -16.25
CA THR A 17 -3.83 9.97 -16.06
C THR A 17 -4.67 10.60 -14.95
N ASN A 18 -5.99 10.35 -14.94
CA ASN A 18 -6.95 10.96 -14.03
C ASN A 18 -7.88 9.91 -13.40
N GLY A 19 -8.43 10.21 -12.22
CA GLY A 19 -9.47 9.40 -11.57
C GLY A 19 -8.98 8.13 -10.88
N LYS A 20 -7.68 7.83 -10.90
CA LYS A 20 -7.08 6.64 -10.26
C LYS A 20 -7.45 6.51 -8.78
N GLY A 21 -7.20 7.56 -7.98
CA GLY A 21 -7.53 7.56 -6.55
C GLY A 21 -9.02 7.30 -6.29
N SER A 22 -9.92 7.98 -7.02
CA SER A 22 -11.37 7.78 -6.87
C SER A 22 -11.83 6.37 -7.26
N SER A 23 -11.33 5.85 -8.39
CA SER A 23 -11.61 4.48 -8.83
C SER A 23 -11.08 3.45 -7.84
N SER A 24 -9.89 3.68 -7.28
CA SER A 24 -9.25 2.77 -6.31
C SER A 24 -10.05 2.72 -5.01
N HIS A 25 -10.50 3.87 -4.50
CA HIS A 25 -11.37 3.93 -3.32
C HIS A 25 -12.73 3.26 -3.55
N LEU A 26 -13.36 3.51 -4.70
CA LEU A 26 -14.65 2.89 -5.04
C LEU A 26 -14.52 1.37 -5.16
N LEU A 27 -13.46 0.89 -5.83
CA LEU A 27 -13.20 -0.54 -5.94
C LEU A 27 -12.95 -1.17 -4.56
N ALA A 28 -12.14 -0.54 -3.72
CA ALA A 28 -11.88 -1.04 -2.38
C ALA A 28 -13.16 -1.12 -1.55
N ALA A 29 -14.05 -0.13 -1.62
CA ALA A 29 -15.34 -0.14 -0.93
C ALA A 29 -16.26 -1.27 -1.42
N VAL A 30 -16.32 -1.52 -2.73
CA VAL A 30 -17.11 -2.62 -3.30
C VAL A 30 -16.58 -3.98 -2.85
N LEU A 31 -15.26 -4.18 -2.89
CA LEU A 31 -14.63 -5.43 -2.46
C LEU A 31 -14.82 -5.66 -0.94
N GLN A 32 -14.72 -4.62 -0.12
CA GLN A 32 -15.02 -4.70 1.31
C GLN A 32 -16.49 -5.07 1.57
N SER A 33 -17.42 -4.43 0.85
CA SER A 33 -18.86 -4.75 0.92
C SER A 33 -19.16 -6.19 0.52
N ALA A 34 -18.36 -6.76 -0.40
CA ALA A 34 -18.43 -8.17 -0.79
C ALA A 34 -17.79 -9.14 0.22
N GLY A 35 -17.26 -8.65 1.35
CA GLY A 35 -16.75 -9.48 2.44
C GLY A 35 -15.25 -9.78 2.41
N TYR A 36 -14.50 -9.19 1.47
CA TYR A 36 -13.04 -9.37 1.41
C TYR A 36 -12.32 -8.45 2.42
N LYS A 37 -11.19 -8.92 2.97
CA LYS A 37 -10.21 -8.07 3.64
C LYS A 37 -9.38 -7.35 2.57
N VAL A 38 -9.51 -6.03 2.49
CA VAL A 38 -8.96 -5.24 1.37
C VAL A 38 -7.86 -4.30 1.84
N GLY A 39 -6.69 -4.44 1.21
CA GLY A 39 -5.63 -3.42 1.24
C GLY A 39 -5.86 -2.35 0.17
N LEU A 40 -5.57 -1.09 0.47
CA LEU A 40 -5.65 0.02 -0.47
C LEU A 40 -4.38 0.85 -0.38
N TYR A 41 -3.68 1.01 -1.50
CA TYR A 41 -2.56 1.93 -1.66
C TYR A 41 -2.94 3.06 -2.64
N THR A 42 -2.82 4.31 -2.19
CA THR A 42 -3.11 5.50 -3.01
C THR A 42 -2.06 6.60 -2.84
N SER A 43 -1.91 7.46 -3.84
CA SER A 43 -0.99 8.59 -3.79
C SER A 43 -1.42 9.78 -4.66
N PRO A 44 -1.05 11.02 -4.30
CA PRO A 44 -0.38 11.44 -3.07
C PRO A 44 -1.30 11.39 -1.84
N HIS A 45 -0.75 11.66 -0.65
CA HIS A 45 -1.56 11.95 0.55
C HIS A 45 -1.90 13.44 0.59
N LEU A 46 -2.92 13.82 1.37
CA LEU A 46 -3.34 15.20 1.56
C LEU A 46 -2.81 15.83 2.85
N ARG A 47 -2.83 15.09 3.97
CA ARG A 47 -2.35 15.61 5.27
C ARG A 47 -1.31 14.71 5.90
N GLU A 48 -1.65 13.44 6.09
CA GLU A 48 -0.81 12.47 6.78
C GLU A 48 -0.29 11.39 5.83
N PHE A 49 0.95 10.95 6.03
CA PHE A 49 1.53 9.89 5.20
C PHE A 49 0.72 8.59 5.26
N THR A 50 0.16 8.27 6.42
CA THR A 50 -0.62 7.06 6.69
C THR A 50 -1.86 6.94 5.82
N GLU A 51 -2.37 8.06 5.29
CA GLU A 51 -3.50 8.07 4.35
C GLU A 51 -3.26 7.20 3.11
N ARG A 52 -1.98 7.02 2.73
CA ARG A 52 -1.59 6.25 1.55
C ARG A 52 -1.85 4.76 1.67
N ILE A 53 -1.94 4.21 2.88
CA ILE A 53 -1.98 2.77 3.11
C ILE A 53 -3.14 2.47 4.06
N ARG A 54 -4.14 1.73 3.57
CA ARG A 54 -5.32 1.37 4.35
C ARG A 54 -5.60 -0.13 4.29
N VAL A 55 -6.12 -0.68 5.38
CA VAL A 55 -6.70 -2.01 5.42
C VAL A 55 -8.12 -1.89 5.95
N ASN A 56 -9.11 -2.36 5.18
CA ASN A 56 -10.54 -2.19 5.48
C ASN A 56 -10.92 -0.73 5.84
N GLY A 57 -10.36 0.21 5.09
CA GLY A 57 -10.61 1.65 5.25
C GLY A 57 -9.87 2.31 6.42
N GLN A 58 -9.24 1.53 7.30
CA GLN A 58 -8.43 2.05 8.41
C GLN A 58 -7.01 2.32 7.95
N GLU A 59 -6.49 3.50 8.29
CA GLU A 59 -5.11 3.90 7.95
C GLU A 59 -4.07 3.09 8.71
N LEU A 60 -2.89 2.97 8.11
CA LEU A 60 -1.71 2.43 8.78
C LEU A 60 -1.44 3.18 10.09
N ALA A 61 -1.26 2.45 11.19
CA ALA A 61 -0.92 3.08 12.47
C ALA A 61 0.46 3.77 12.40
N PRO A 62 0.61 5.02 12.87
CA PRO A 62 1.90 5.73 12.86
C PRO A 62 3.02 4.93 13.56
N ASP A 63 2.71 4.26 14.67
CA ASP A 63 3.69 3.44 15.40
C ASP A 63 4.15 2.21 14.60
N TYR A 64 3.31 1.68 13.70
CA TYR A 64 3.71 0.61 12.80
C TYR A 64 4.72 1.15 11.78
N LEU A 65 4.42 2.30 11.18
CA LEU A 65 5.32 2.96 10.23
C LEU A 65 6.71 3.20 10.83
N VAL A 66 6.76 3.78 12.03
CA VAL A 66 8.04 4.08 12.72
C VAL A 66 8.83 2.80 12.96
N ARG A 67 8.19 1.74 13.46
CA ARG A 67 8.84 0.43 13.68
C ARG A 67 9.34 -0.17 12.38
N TRP A 68 8.50 -0.19 11.35
CA TRP A 68 8.87 -0.76 10.05
C TRP A 68 10.08 -0.05 9.43
N VAL A 69 10.14 1.28 9.51
CA VAL A 69 11.29 2.06 9.04
C VAL A 69 12.55 1.73 9.84
N ALA A 70 12.44 1.57 11.17
CA ALA A 70 13.57 1.22 12.01
C ALA A 70 14.12 -0.18 11.69
N ASP A 71 13.24 -1.17 11.50
CA ASP A 71 13.59 -2.57 11.24
C ASP A 71 14.26 -2.76 9.88
N HIS A 72 13.95 -1.91 8.91
CA HIS A 72 14.46 -2.00 7.54
C HIS A 72 15.53 -0.94 7.20
N ARG A 73 16.00 -0.18 8.20
CA ARG A 73 16.97 0.92 7.97
C ARG A 73 18.21 0.49 7.20
N TYR A 74 18.73 -0.70 7.49
CA TYR A 74 19.92 -1.23 6.80
C TYR A 74 19.69 -1.40 5.29
N LEU A 75 18.47 -1.78 4.87
CA LEU A 75 18.12 -1.92 3.45
C LEU A 75 18.05 -0.57 2.76
N PHE A 76 17.64 0.48 3.46
CA PHE A 76 17.60 1.83 2.89
C PHE A 76 19.01 2.37 2.65
N ASP A 77 19.94 2.07 3.55
CA ASP A 77 21.34 2.47 3.40
C ASP A 77 22.02 1.69 2.25
N GLU A 78 21.70 0.41 2.07
CA GLU A 78 22.30 -0.45 1.04
C GLU A 78 21.72 -0.22 -0.36
N ILE A 79 20.38 -0.18 -0.49
CA ILE A 79 19.69 -0.14 -1.79
C ILE A 79 19.45 1.30 -2.25
N GLN A 80 19.36 2.24 -1.30
CA GLN A 80 18.97 3.64 -1.53
C GLN A 80 17.71 3.79 -2.40
N PRO A 81 16.59 3.12 -2.03
CA PRO A 81 15.35 3.18 -2.80
C PRO A 81 14.80 4.61 -2.83
N SER A 82 14.13 4.96 -3.92
CA SER A 82 13.35 6.18 -3.99
C SER A 82 12.23 6.19 -2.94
N PHE A 83 11.73 7.39 -2.62
CA PHE A 83 10.59 7.53 -1.73
C PHE A 83 9.36 6.71 -2.18
N PHE A 84 9.10 6.66 -3.49
CA PHE A 84 7.97 5.91 -4.02
C PHE A 84 8.16 4.39 -3.87
N GLU A 85 9.36 3.87 -4.14
CA GLU A 85 9.69 2.46 -3.95
C GLU A 85 9.57 2.05 -2.48
N MET A 86 9.99 2.92 -1.54
CA MET A 86 9.80 2.69 -0.10
C MET A 86 8.32 2.61 0.28
N CYS A 87 7.48 3.51 -0.26
CA CYS A 87 6.05 3.51 0.01
C CYS A 87 5.38 2.21 -0.44
N VAL A 88 5.72 1.75 -1.65
CA VAL A 88 5.16 0.51 -2.22
C VAL A 88 5.65 -0.71 -1.44
N ALA A 89 6.93 -0.76 -1.09
CA ALA A 89 7.49 -1.83 -0.27
C ALA A 89 6.79 -1.95 1.09
N LEU A 90 6.60 -0.83 1.79
CA LEU A 90 5.85 -0.77 3.04
C LEU A 90 4.40 -1.23 2.85
N ALA A 91 3.70 -0.76 1.82
CA ALA A 91 2.32 -1.12 1.56
C ALA A 91 2.17 -2.63 1.34
N PHE A 92 3.01 -3.23 0.49
CA PHE A 92 2.96 -4.66 0.21
C PHE A 92 3.31 -5.51 1.43
N ASP A 93 4.35 -5.12 2.17
CA ASP A 93 4.72 -5.85 3.38
C ASP A 93 3.62 -5.78 4.43
N TYR A 94 3.03 -4.60 4.64
CA TYR A 94 1.89 -4.42 5.55
C TYR A 94 0.66 -5.22 5.13
N PHE A 95 0.26 -5.17 3.86
CA PHE A 95 -0.89 -5.94 3.36
C PHE A 95 -0.69 -7.44 3.53
N ALA A 96 0.53 -7.91 3.33
CA ALA A 96 0.83 -9.31 3.48
C ALA A 96 0.95 -9.74 4.96
N ALA A 97 1.42 -8.86 5.85
CA ALA A 97 1.38 -9.06 7.31
C ALA A 97 -0.07 -9.10 7.83
N GLU A 98 -0.93 -8.22 7.30
CA GLU A 98 -2.36 -8.18 7.57
C GLU A 98 -3.14 -9.30 6.87
N GLN A 99 -2.51 -10.13 6.03
CA GLN A 99 -3.16 -11.23 5.31
C GLN A 99 -4.42 -10.75 4.55
N VAL A 100 -4.32 -9.64 3.81
CA VAL A 100 -5.43 -9.17 2.98
C VAL A 100 -5.74 -10.18 1.87
N ASP A 101 -7.01 -10.32 1.50
CA ASP A 101 -7.42 -11.18 0.39
C ASP A 101 -7.04 -10.54 -0.95
N VAL A 102 -7.23 -9.21 -1.04
CA VAL A 102 -6.98 -8.42 -2.24
C VAL A 102 -6.45 -7.03 -1.90
N ALA A 103 -5.47 -6.55 -2.66
CA ALA A 103 -4.95 -5.20 -2.58
C ALA A 103 -5.31 -4.39 -3.84
N VAL A 104 -5.89 -3.20 -3.66
CA VAL A 104 -6.07 -2.22 -4.73
C VAL A 104 -4.89 -1.26 -4.69
N VAL A 105 -4.11 -1.23 -5.77
CA VAL A 105 -2.83 -0.49 -5.82
C VAL A 105 -2.92 0.56 -6.91
N GLU A 106 -2.91 1.83 -6.53
CA GLU A 106 -2.79 2.95 -7.47
C GLU A 106 -1.34 3.12 -7.92
N VAL A 107 -1.15 3.28 -9.23
CA VAL A 107 0.15 3.69 -9.80
C VAL A 107 0.41 5.16 -9.47
N GLY A 108 1.58 5.47 -8.92
CA GLY A 108 1.99 6.85 -8.65
C GLY A 108 2.34 7.63 -9.90
N LEU A 109 3.24 7.10 -10.74
CA LEU A 109 3.63 7.71 -12.01
C LEU A 109 3.96 6.61 -13.04
N GLY A 110 3.41 6.70 -14.25
CA GLY A 110 3.65 5.71 -15.31
C GLY A 110 2.75 4.47 -15.20
N GLY A 111 3.37 3.29 -15.03
CA GLY A 111 2.74 1.97 -14.97
C GLY A 111 3.62 0.95 -14.27
#